data_AF-A0A5E6Y8S2-F1
#
_entry.id   AF-A0A5E6Y8S2-F1
#
_cell.length_a   1.000
_cell.length_b   1.000
_cell.length_c   1.000
_cell.angle_alpha   90.00
_cell.angle_beta   90.00
_cell.angle_gamma   90.00
#
_symmetry.space_group_name_H-M   'P 1'
#
loop_
_entity.id
_entity.type
_entity.pdbx_description
1 polymer ?
#
loop_
_entity_poly.entity_id
_entity_poly.type
_entity_poly.pdbx_seq_one_letter_code
_entity_poly.pdbx_strand_id
1 'polypeptide(L)'
;MNNNESARSQKGRAEVVGLILLVFVAVMAFAIVILLYRWKIGESFSSVPNDWSIFGTYVGGVLGPLISFLTLIAILITITLQRKLLLLQESEFAALYKLQVDTFDSQRQQVLQISNDAERSRQADVKNSFLKSIERLDFNTIRDIQRLESSRASSMEALKHCKNNSEVDEVSRGITLLSSRIDELEVRKLKLDAFMLDLTLTEYATTADLQERFHSEIQTIYA
;
A
#
# COMPACT_ATOMS: atom_id res chain seq x y z
N MET A 1 -26.43 5.21 -20.05
CA MET A 1 -26.65 4.06 -19.13
C MET A 1 -28.10 3.56 -19.06
N ASN A 2 -29.13 4.37 -19.38
CA ASN A 2 -30.55 4.01 -19.11
C ASN A 2 -31.22 3.01 -20.09
N ASN A 3 -30.71 2.84 -21.32
CA ASN A 3 -31.36 1.99 -22.35
C ASN A 3 -31.01 0.49 -22.25
N ASN A 4 -29.90 0.13 -21.58
CA ASN A 4 -29.43 -1.26 -21.54
C ASN A 4 -30.05 -2.04 -20.36
N GLU A 5 -30.40 -1.34 -19.27
CA GLU A 5 -31.06 -1.92 -18.09
C GLU A 5 -32.53 -2.28 -18.38
N SER A 6 -33.24 -1.44 -19.15
CA SER A 6 -34.63 -1.69 -19.56
C SER A 6 -34.73 -2.92 -20.48
N ALA A 7 -33.79 -3.09 -21.42
CA ALA A 7 -33.73 -4.24 -22.32
C ALA A 7 -33.38 -5.56 -21.59
N ARG A 8 -32.48 -5.52 -20.59
CA ARG A 8 -32.11 -6.69 -19.77
C ARG A 8 -33.28 -7.16 -18.91
N SER A 9 -34.02 -6.22 -18.32
CA SER A 9 -35.23 -6.49 -17.51
C SER A 9 -36.37 -7.07 -18.35
N GLN A 10 -36.58 -6.56 -19.56
CA GLN A 10 -37.57 -7.11 -20.50
C GLN A 10 -37.26 -8.56 -20.90
N LYS A 11 -35.99 -8.87 -21.15
CA LYS A 11 -35.56 -10.21 -21.60
C LYS A 11 -35.69 -11.26 -20.49
N GLY A 12 -35.32 -10.91 -19.25
CA GLY A 12 -35.51 -11.79 -18.10
C GLY A 12 -36.99 -12.07 -17.81
N ARG A 13 -37.85 -11.05 -17.96
CA ARG A 13 -39.32 -11.22 -17.84
C ARG A 13 -39.88 -12.18 -18.89
N ALA A 14 -39.42 -12.11 -20.13
CA ALA A 14 -39.86 -13.02 -21.20
C ALA A 14 -39.46 -14.49 -20.95
N GLU A 15 -38.25 -14.73 -20.43
CA GLU A 15 -37.76 -16.08 -20.10
C GLU A 15 -38.57 -16.70 -18.94
N VAL A 16 -38.90 -15.91 -17.91
CA VAL A 16 -39.75 -16.34 -16.79
C VAL A 16 -41.19 -16.62 -17.24
N VAL A 17 -41.76 -15.75 -18.09
CA VAL A 17 -43.10 -15.95 -18.66
C VAL A 17 -43.15 -17.23 -19.51
N GLY A 18 -42.10 -17.53 -20.28
CA GLY A 18 -41.99 -18.76 -21.06
C GLY A 18 -42.02 -20.02 -20.19
N LEU A 19 -41.30 -20.02 -19.06
CA LEU A 19 -41.32 -21.13 -18.11
C LEU A 19 -42.69 -21.30 -17.42
N ILE A 20 -43.34 -20.21 -17.03
CA ILE A 20 -44.69 -20.24 -16.44
C ILE A 20 -45.71 -20.81 -17.43
N LEU A 21 -45.63 -20.41 -18.70
CA LEU A 21 -46.51 -20.91 -19.76
C LEU A 21 -46.31 -22.41 -19.99
N LEU A 22 -45.06 -22.88 -19.96
CA LEU A 22 -44.69 -24.28 -20.12
C LEU A 22 -45.26 -25.15 -18.98
N VAL A 23 -45.17 -24.68 -17.74
CA VAL A 23 -45.80 -25.34 -16.57
C VAL A 23 -47.33 -25.34 -16.69
N PHE A 24 -47.92 -24.22 -17.11
CA PHE A 24 -49.37 -24.11 -17.31
C PHE A 24 -49.88 -25.11 -18.36
N VAL A 25 -49.19 -25.25 -19.49
CA VAL A 25 -49.52 -26.22 -20.54
C VAL A 25 -49.46 -27.66 -20.00
N ALA A 26 -48.44 -28.00 -19.21
CA ALA A 26 -48.32 -29.32 -18.60
C ALA A 26 -49.48 -29.63 -17.64
N VAL A 27 -49.85 -28.67 -16.79
CA VAL A 27 -50.97 -28.80 -15.84
C VAL A 27 -52.31 -28.91 -16.57
N MET A 28 -52.52 -28.11 -17.62
CA MET A 28 -53.72 -28.17 -18.46
C MET A 28 -53.84 -29.51 -19.19
N ALA A 29 -52.74 -30.02 -19.75
CA ALA A 29 -52.73 -31.33 -20.40
C ALA A 29 -53.11 -32.45 -19.40
N PHE A 30 -52.57 -32.41 -18.19
CA PHE A 30 -52.93 -33.34 -17.11
C PHE A 30 -54.41 -33.25 -16.71
N ALA A 31 -54.93 -32.03 -16.54
CA ALA A 31 -56.33 -31.79 -16.21
C ALA A 31 -57.29 -32.29 -17.30
N ILE A 32 -56.96 -32.07 -18.58
CA ILE A 32 -57.74 -32.54 -19.73
C ILE A 32 -57.82 -34.07 -19.72
N VAL A 33 -56.69 -34.77 -19.48
CA VAL A 33 -56.66 -36.24 -19.44
C VAL A 33 -57.57 -36.78 -18.32
N ILE A 34 -57.56 -36.15 -17.14
CA ILE A 34 -58.45 -36.52 -16.02
C ILE A 34 -59.93 -36.28 -16.38
N LEU A 35 -60.24 -35.14 -17.00
CA LEU A 35 -61.61 -34.81 -17.40
C LEU A 35 -62.16 -35.76 -18.46
N LEU A 36 -61.35 -36.11 -19.46
CA LEU A 36 -61.72 -37.06 -20.51
C LEU A 36 -61.97 -38.47 -19.95
N TYR A 37 -61.16 -38.91 -18.99
CA TYR A 37 -61.37 -40.17 -18.30
C TYR A 37 -62.69 -40.18 -17.51
N ARG A 38 -62.96 -39.12 -16.75
CA ARG A 38 -64.21 -38.99 -15.99
C ARG A 38 -65.44 -38.95 -16.89
N TRP A 39 -65.33 -38.35 -18.08
CA TRP A 39 -66.41 -38.33 -19.05
C TRP A 39 -66.67 -39.71 -19.69
N LYS A 40 -65.64 -40.54 -19.85
CA LYS A 40 -65.76 -41.86 -20.49
C LYS A 40 -66.28 -42.97 -19.58
N ILE A 41 -66.06 -42.90 -18.26
CA ILE A 41 -66.39 -43.98 -17.32
C ILE A 41 -67.68 -43.74 -16.51
N GLY A 42 -68.19 -42.50 -16.45
CA GLY A 42 -69.42 -42.17 -15.72
C GLY A 42 -69.19 -41.79 -14.25
N GLU A 43 -70.26 -41.65 -13.47
CA GLU A 43 -70.25 -41.05 -12.12
C GLU A 43 -69.58 -41.91 -11.03
N SER A 44 -69.31 -43.20 -11.27
CA SER A 44 -68.64 -44.08 -10.31
C SER A 44 -67.21 -44.42 -10.73
N PHE A 45 -66.28 -44.40 -9.77
CA PHE A 45 -64.93 -44.92 -9.98
C PHE A 45 -64.99 -46.42 -10.27
N SER A 46 -64.32 -46.88 -11.33
CA SER A 46 -64.27 -48.32 -11.63
C SER A 46 -63.61 -49.07 -10.46
N SER A 47 -64.30 -50.09 -9.96
CA SER A 47 -63.79 -51.04 -8.96
C SER A 47 -62.94 -52.14 -9.59
N VAL A 48 -62.79 -52.15 -10.93
CA VAL A 48 -62.03 -53.14 -11.68
C VAL A 48 -60.58 -52.65 -11.86
N PRO A 49 -59.56 -53.35 -11.31
CA PRO A 49 -58.17 -52.94 -11.40
C PRO A 49 -57.63 -52.79 -12.84
N ASN A 50 -58.20 -53.54 -13.79
CA ASN A 50 -57.82 -53.49 -15.21
C ASN A 50 -58.08 -52.11 -15.86
N ASP A 51 -59.16 -51.42 -15.47
CA ASP A 51 -59.52 -50.11 -16.04
C ASP A 51 -58.52 -49.03 -15.61
N TRP A 52 -58.01 -49.13 -14.39
CA TRP A 52 -56.93 -48.26 -13.89
C TRP A 52 -55.60 -48.51 -14.60
N SER A 53 -55.32 -49.76 -14.98
CA SER A 53 -54.12 -50.12 -15.76
C SER A 53 -54.18 -49.52 -17.17
N ILE A 54 -55.34 -49.61 -17.84
CA ILE A 54 -55.56 -49.03 -19.18
C ILE A 54 -55.50 -47.50 -19.13
N PHE A 55 -56.09 -46.88 -18.11
CA PHE A 55 -55.98 -45.43 -17.89
C PHE A 55 -54.54 -44.98 -17.70
N GLY A 56 -53.81 -45.62 -16.78
CA GLY A 56 -52.40 -45.31 -16.54
C GLY A 56 -51.55 -45.45 -17.81
N THR A 57 -51.85 -46.44 -18.64
CA THR A 57 -51.18 -46.66 -19.94
C THR A 57 -51.47 -45.55 -20.94
N TYR A 58 -52.72 -45.10 -21.06
CA TYR A 58 -53.09 -43.98 -21.94
C TYR A 58 -52.51 -42.65 -21.46
N VAL A 59 -52.63 -42.35 -20.16
CA VAL A 59 -52.06 -41.15 -19.53
C VAL A 59 -50.55 -41.12 -19.72
N GLY A 60 -49.87 -42.22 -19.41
CA GLY A 60 -48.41 -42.34 -19.58
C GLY A 60 -47.97 -42.26 -21.04
N GLY A 61 -48.75 -42.83 -21.96
CA GLY A 61 -48.46 -42.81 -23.40
C GLY A 61 -48.59 -41.43 -24.05
N VAL A 62 -49.51 -40.59 -23.57
CA VAL A 62 -49.70 -39.21 -24.07
C VAL A 62 -48.83 -38.21 -23.32
N LEU A 63 -48.78 -38.29 -21.99
CA LEU A 63 -48.00 -37.36 -21.17
C LEU A 63 -46.50 -37.63 -21.24
N GLY A 64 -46.05 -38.87 -21.43
CA GLY A 64 -44.62 -39.21 -21.51
C GLY A 64 -43.89 -38.44 -22.61
N PRO A 65 -44.34 -38.52 -23.88
CA PRO A 65 -43.77 -37.73 -24.98
C PRO A 65 -43.91 -36.22 -24.78
N LEU A 66 -45.06 -35.74 -24.27
CA LEU A 66 -45.30 -34.32 -24.02
C LEU A 66 -44.35 -33.75 -22.95
N ILE A 67 -44.21 -34.43 -21.82
CA ILE A 67 -43.28 -34.06 -20.75
C ILE A 67 -41.84 -34.11 -21.28
N SER A 68 -41.47 -35.14 -22.04
CA SER A 68 -40.12 -35.25 -22.61
C SER A 68 -39.78 -34.06 -23.53
N PHE A 69 -40.72 -33.61 -24.36
CA PHE A 69 -40.55 -32.44 -25.21
C PHE A 69 -40.42 -31.14 -24.40
N LEU A 70 -41.26 -30.97 -23.38
CA LEU A 70 -41.20 -29.84 -22.46
C LEU A 70 -39.88 -29.79 -21.67
N THR A 71 -39.38 -30.93 -21.23
CA THR A 71 -38.08 -31.07 -20.57
C THR A 71 -36.94 -30.67 -21.51
N LEU A 72 -36.98 -31.09 -22.78
CA LEU A 72 -35.97 -30.68 -23.76
C LEU A 72 -35.93 -29.16 -23.96
N ILE A 73 -37.10 -28.51 -24.05
CA ILE A 73 -37.20 -27.05 -24.16
C ILE A 73 -36.62 -26.37 -22.91
N ALA A 74 -36.99 -26.87 -21.72
CA ALA A 74 -36.49 -26.32 -20.46
C ALA A 74 -34.95 -26.41 -20.39
N ILE A 75 -34.36 -27.55 -20.74
CA ILE A 75 -32.91 -27.75 -20.80
C ILE A 75 -32.27 -26.78 -21.80
N LEU A 76 -32.85 -26.60 -22.98
CA LEU A 76 -32.32 -25.68 -23.99
C LEU A 76 -32.29 -24.23 -23.50
N ILE A 77 -33.34 -23.79 -22.81
CA ILE A 77 -33.41 -22.47 -22.17
C ILE A 77 -32.31 -22.35 -21.11
N THR A 78 -32.18 -23.35 -20.23
CA THR A 78 -31.17 -23.36 -19.17
C THR A 78 -29.75 -23.30 -19.74
N ILE A 79 -29.41 -24.07 -20.77
CA ILE A 79 -28.08 -24.04 -21.41
C ILE A 79 -27.81 -22.65 -22.00
N THR A 80 -28.80 -22.05 -22.65
CA THR A 80 -28.66 -20.71 -23.23
C THR A 80 -28.41 -19.65 -22.16
N LEU A 81 -29.11 -19.75 -21.03
CA LEU A 81 -28.92 -18.85 -19.90
C LEU A 81 -27.55 -19.05 -19.23
N GLN A 82 -27.15 -20.30 -19.00
CA GLN A 82 -25.84 -20.66 -18.46
C GLN A 82 -24.71 -20.11 -19.33
N ARG A 83 -24.82 -20.25 -20.66
CA ARG A 83 -23.82 -19.69 -21.59
C ARG A 83 -23.72 -18.17 -21.50
N LYS A 84 -24.85 -17.46 -21.41
CA LYS A 84 -24.85 -15.99 -21.24
C LYS A 84 -24.18 -15.58 -19.93
N LEU A 85 -24.42 -16.33 -18.85
CA LEU A 85 -23.84 -16.06 -17.54
C LEU A 85 -22.32 -16.23 -17.55
N LEU A 86 -21.83 -17.31 -18.16
CA LEU A 86 -20.39 -17.57 -18.29
C LEU A 86 -19.67 -16.45 -19.06
N LEU A 87 -20.24 -16.00 -20.19
CA LEU A 87 -19.65 -14.91 -20.98
C LEU A 87 -19.61 -13.59 -20.20
N LEU A 88 -20.65 -13.31 -19.41
CA LEU A 88 -20.68 -12.13 -18.55
C LEU A 88 -19.59 -12.23 -17.47
N GLN A 89 -19.52 -13.38 -16.79
CA GLN A 89 -18.55 -13.62 -15.73
C GLN A 89 -17.11 -13.52 -16.24
N GLU A 90 -16.82 -14.03 -17.45
CA GLU A 90 -15.51 -13.90 -18.10
C GLU A 90 -15.14 -12.43 -18.31
N SER A 91 -16.08 -11.62 -18.82
CA SER A 91 -15.84 -10.19 -19.05
C SER A 91 -15.61 -9.41 -17.75
N GLU A 92 -16.36 -9.72 -16.69
CA GLU A 92 -16.20 -9.11 -15.37
C GLU A 92 -14.87 -9.52 -14.74
N PHE A 93 -14.50 -10.80 -14.86
CA PHE A 93 -13.21 -11.30 -14.36
C PHE A 93 -12.04 -10.64 -15.08
N ALA A 94 -12.11 -10.47 -16.40
CA ALA A 94 -11.08 -9.77 -17.17
C ALA A 94 -10.93 -8.30 -16.74
N ALA A 95 -12.04 -7.61 -16.48
CA ALA A 95 -12.02 -6.24 -15.98
C ALA A 95 -11.41 -6.14 -14.56
N LEU A 96 -11.80 -7.06 -13.67
CA LEU A 96 -11.26 -7.15 -12.30
C LEU A 96 -9.76 -7.47 -12.31
N TYR A 97 -9.34 -8.42 -13.15
CA TYR A 97 -7.93 -8.78 -13.29
C TYR A 97 -7.10 -7.57 -13.72
N LYS A 98 -7.57 -6.81 -14.72
CA LYS A 98 -6.88 -5.59 -15.16
C LYS A 98 -6.73 -4.58 -14.03
N LEU A 99 -7.81 -4.32 -13.28
CA LEU A 99 -7.79 -3.38 -12.16
C LEU A 99 -6.85 -3.85 -11.03
N GLN A 100 -6.76 -5.15 -10.79
CA GLN A 100 -5.85 -5.74 -9.81
C GLN A 100 -4.38 -5.55 -10.23
N VAL A 101 -4.06 -5.76 -11.52
CA VAL A 101 -2.72 -5.52 -12.06
C VAL A 101 -2.35 -4.04 -11.94
N ASP A 102 -3.23 -3.14 -12.38
CA ASP A 102 -3.00 -1.69 -12.29
C ASP A 102 -2.81 -1.24 -10.82
N THR A 103 -3.57 -1.82 -9.88
CA THR A 103 -3.43 -1.54 -8.44
C THR A 103 -2.09 -2.05 -7.90
N PHE A 104 -1.68 -3.25 -8.29
CA PHE A 104 -0.42 -3.84 -7.85
C PHE A 104 0.78 -3.02 -8.37
N ASP A 105 0.74 -2.59 -9.63
CA ASP A 105 1.78 -1.74 -10.21
C ASP A 105 1.86 -0.38 -9.50
N SER A 106 0.71 0.25 -9.22
CA SER A 106 0.66 1.49 -8.44
C SER A 106 1.22 1.31 -7.02
N GLN A 107 0.83 0.23 -6.32
CA GLN A 107 1.35 -0.08 -4.98
C GLN A 107 2.86 -0.33 -4.99
N ARG A 108 3.36 -1.06 -5.98
CA ARG A 108 4.80 -1.31 -6.15
C ARG A 108 5.57 -0.01 -6.34
N GLN A 109 5.05 0.90 -7.18
CA GLN A 109 5.65 2.22 -7.37
C GLN A 109 5.66 3.04 -6.08
N GLN A 110 4.56 3.04 -5.32
CA GLN A 110 4.48 3.75 -4.04
C GLN A 110 5.50 3.21 -3.02
N VAL A 111 5.67 1.90 -2.91
CA VAL A 111 6.67 1.30 -2.01
C VAL A 111 8.10 1.72 -2.39
N LEU A 112 8.42 1.74 -3.69
CA LEU A 112 9.72 2.20 -4.16
C LEU A 112 9.95 3.69 -3.85
N GLN A 113 8.93 4.54 -4.02
CA GLN A 113 9.02 5.95 -3.68
C GLN A 113 9.22 6.16 -2.18
N ILE A 114 8.42 5.51 -1.34
CA ILE A 114 8.55 5.58 0.12
C ILE A 114 9.95 5.11 0.56
N SER A 115 10.47 4.03 -0.03
CA SER A 115 11.81 3.55 0.30
C SER A 115 12.90 4.57 -0.07
N ASN A 116 12.79 5.20 -1.24
CA ASN A 116 13.75 6.22 -1.69
C ASN A 116 13.66 7.50 -0.84
N ASP A 117 12.44 7.94 -0.52
CA ASP A 117 12.20 9.12 0.31
C ASP A 117 12.64 8.88 1.76
N ALA A 118 12.42 7.67 2.29
CA ALA A 118 12.91 7.28 3.62
C ALA A 118 14.44 7.28 3.69
N GLU A 119 15.13 6.77 2.66
CA GLU A 119 16.59 6.80 2.61
C GLU A 119 17.13 8.24 2.53
N ARG A 120 16.52 9.09 1.68
CA ARG A 120 16.87 10.52 1.61
C ARG A 120 16.65 11.24 2.94
N SER A 121 15.51 10.98 3.60
CA SER A 121 15.24 11.55 4.93
C SER A 121 16.27 11.08 5.95
N ARG A 122 16.62 9.79 5.94
CA ARG A 122 17.63 9.22 6.84
C ARG A 122 18.99 9.89 6.65
N GLN A 123 19.41 10.13 5.42
CA GLN A 123 20.65 10.84 5.11
C GLN A 123 20.63 12.27 5.64
N ALA A 124 19.52 12.99 5.45
CA ALA A 124 19.35 14.34 5.97
C ALA A 124 19.39 14.38 7.51
N ASP A 125 18.77 13.41 8.18
CA ASP A 125 18.74 13.32 9.65
C ASP A 125 20.14 13.06 10.22
N VAL A 126 20.90 12.14 9.62
CA VAL A 126 22.29 11.88 10.04
C VAL A 126 23.16 13.11 9.81
N LYS A 127 23.07 13.76 8.64
CA LYS A 127 23.79 15.00 8.34
C LYS A 127 23.47 16.10 9.35
N ASN A 128 22.19 16.31 9.66
CA ASN A 128 21.76 17.26 10.68
C ASN A 128 22.28 16.91 12.08
N SER A 129 22.35 15.62 12.42
CA SER A 129 22.92 15.19 13.69
C SER A 129 24.43 15.47 13.78
N PHE A 130 25.16 15.33 12.68
CA PHE A 130 26.59 15.68 12.60
C PHE A 130 26.81 17.18 12.62
N LEU A 131 26.03 17.97 11.88
CA LEU A 131 26.08 19.43 11.94
C LEU A 131 25.88 19.93 13.38
N LYS A 132 24.86 19.44 14.09
CA LYS A 132 24.63 19.78 15.51
C LYS A 132 25.80 19.38 16.41
N SER A 133 26.46 18.26 16.10
CA SER A 133 27.64 17.81 16.84
C SER A 133 28.83 18.75 16.62
N ILE A 134 29.06 19.20 15.38
CA ILE A 134 30.10 20.17 15.03
C ILE A 134 29.79 21.53 15.65
N GLU A 135 28.56 22.03 15.56
CA GLU A 135 28.13 23.28 16.21
C GLU A 135 28.40 23.27 17.72
N ARG A 136 28.16 22.12 18.38
CA ARG A 136 28.47 21.97 19.81
C ARG A 136 29.98 22.01 20.08
N LEU A 137 30.80 21.41 19.21
CA LEU A 137 32.27 21.45 19.32
C LEU A 137 32.82 22.84 19.07
N ASP A 138 32.31 23.54 18.05
CA ASP A 138 32.66 24.93 17.73
C ASP A 138 32.32 25.85 18.91
N PHE A 139 31.09 25.76 19.43
CA PHE A 139 30.68 26.54 20.60
C PHE A 139 31.57 26.31 21.82
N ASN A 140 31.94 25.06 22.10
CA ASN A 140 32.86 24.73 23.20
C ASN A 140 34.25 25.34 22.95
N THR A 141 34.74 25.28 21.72
CA THR A 141 36.05 25.84 21.33
C THR A 141 36.07 27.35 21.50
N ILE A 142 35.04 28.06 21.03
CA ILE A 142 34.89 29.51 21.21
C ILE A 142 34.90 29.88 22.70
N ARG A 143 34.13 29.16 23.52
CA ARG A 143 34.08 29.40 24.96
C ARG A 143 35.45 29.20 25.63
N ASP A 144 36.19 28.19 25.22
CA ASP A 144 37.51 27.90 25.80
C ASP A 144 38.55 28.94 25.36
N ILE A 145 38.50 29.44 24.12
CA ILE A 145 39.28 30.60 23.67
C ILE A 145 39.00 31.81 24.56
N GLN A 146 37.73 32.19 24.75
CA GLN A 146 37.33 33.33 25.59
C GLN A 146 37.82 33.21 27.04
N ARG A 147 37.81 32.00 27.61
CA ARG A 147 38.32 31.73 28.95
C ARG A 147 39.83 31.94 29.03
N LEU A 148 40.58 31.42 28.05
CA LEU A 148 42.03 31.59 28.00
C LEU A 148 42.42 33.04 27.76
N GLU A 149 41.70 33.78 26.91
CA GLU A 149 41.90 35.22 26.71
C GLU A 149 41.68 36.01 28.00
N SER A 150 40.61 35.70 28.74
CA SER A 150 40.32 36.33 30.03
C SER A 150 41.42 36.03 31.07
N SER A 151 41.92 34.78 31.09
CA SER A 151 43.04 34.38 31.94
C SER A 151 44.33 35.11 31.57
N ARG A 152 44.64 35.20 30.26
CA ARG A 152 45.81 35.90 29.74
C ARG A 152 45.76 37.39 30.08
N ALA A 153 44.61 38.04 29.93
CA ALA A 153 44.41 39.44 30.31
C ALA A 153 44.68 39.67 31.80
N SER A 154 44.19 38.75 32.65
CA SER A 154 44.43 38.79 34.10
C SER A 154 45.92 38.60 34.44
N SER A 155 46.61 37.67 33.78
CA SER A 155 48.06 37.48 33.92
C SER A 155 48.87 38.68 33.43
N MET A 156 48.45 39.34 32.33
CA MET A 156 49.07 40.58 31.86
C MET A 156 48.92 41.73 32.85
N GLU A 157 47.78 41.82 33.56
CA GLU A 157 47.60 42.81 34.61
C GLU A 157 48.48 42.51 35.83
N ALA A 158 48.58 41.24 36.23
CA ALA A 158 49.46 40.81 37.33
C ALA A 158 50.94 41.13 37.05
N LEU A 159 51.39 41.03 35.79
CA LEU A 159 52.75 41.37 35.36
C LEU A 159 53.13 42.82 35.72
N LYS A 160 52.18 43.75 35.70
CA LYS A 160 52.41 45.16 36.07
C LYS A 160 52.70 45.35 37.57
N HIS A 161 52.32 44.38 38.39
CA HIS A 161 52.44 44.42 39.84
C HIS A 161 53.60 43.55 40.39
N CYS A 162 54.29 42.80 39.53
CA CYS A 162 55.48 42.03 39.90
C CYS A 162 56.62 42.96 40.35
N LYS A 163 57.31 42.61 41.43
CA LYS A 163 58.40 43.44 42.00
C LYS A 163 59.78 42.92 41.65
N ASN A 164 59.91 41.63 41.38
CA ASN A 164 61.19 40.95 41.18
C ASN A 164 61.27 40.32 39.79
N ASN A 165 62.47 40.31 39.19
CA ASN A 165 62.69 39.77 37.84
C ASN A 165 62.30 38.28 37.68
N SER A 166 62.38 37.49 38.75
CA SER A 166 61.96 36.08 38.73
C SER A 166 60.44 35.92 38.56
N GLU A 167 59.64 36.78 39.21
CA GLU A 167 58.17 36.76 39.09
C GLU A 167 57.74 37.22 37.69
N VAL A 168 58.44 38.21 37.14
CA VAL A 168 58.22 38.73 35.79
C VAL A 168 58.47 37.62 34.76
N ASP A 169 59.58 36.87 34.86
CA ASP A 169 59.90 35.78 33.91
C ASP A 169 58.87 34.65 33.96
N GLU A 170 58.41 34.27 35.15
CA GLU A 170 57.41 33.20 35.34
C GLU A 170 56.04 33.59 34.75
N VAL A 171 55.57 34.81 35.02
CA VAL A 171 54.30 35.31 34.47
C VAL A 171 54.38 35.51 32.95
N SER A 172 55.50 36.03 32.42
CA SER A 172 55.71 36.16 30.98
C SER A 172 55.73 34.81 30.25
N ARG A 173 56.33 33.77 30.84
CA ARG A 173 56.25 32.40 30.31
C ARG A 173 54.82 31.89 30.29
N GLY A 174 54.06 32.10 31.37
CA GLY A 174 52.64 31.75 31.43
C GLY A 174 51.81 32.42 30.35
N ILE A 175 52.00 33.72 30.13
CA ILE A 175 51.33 34.49 29.06
C ILE A 175 51.65 33.92 27.68
N THR A 176 52.92 33.55 27.44
CA THR A 176 53.37 32.99 26.15
C THR A 176 52.73 31.62 25.89
N LEU A 177 52.67 30.76 26.92
CA LEU A 177 51.99 29.45 26.84
C LEU A 177 50.50 29.61 26.56
N LEU A 178 49.82 30.54 27.25
CA LEU A 178 48.41 30.84 27.01
C LEU A 178 48.18 31.34 25.58
N SER A 179 49.03 32.23 25.07
CA SER A 179 48.93 32.71 23.69
C SER A 179 49.05 31.57 22.69
N SER A 180 50.07 30.72 22.83
CA SER A 180 50.25 29.56 21.95
C SER A 180 49.05 28.62 21.97
N ARG A 181 48.40 28.44 23.13
CA ARG A 181 47.21 27.59 23.25
C ARG A 181 45.97 28.21 22.61
N ILE A 182 45.82 29.54 22.70
CA ILE A 182 44.76 30.28 22.01
C ILE A 182 44.92 30.12 20.50
N ASP A 183 46.13 30.35 19.97
CA ASP A 183 46.42 30.24 18.53
C ASP A 183 46.08 28.82 18.00
N GLU A 184 46.41 27.77 18.76
CA GLU A 184 46.07 26.38 18.43
C GLU A 184 44.54 26.16 18.34
N LEU A 185 43.78 26.72 19.28
CA LEU A 185 42.32 26.61 19.30
C LEU A 185 41.67 27.42 18.17
N GLU A 186 42.20 28.59 17.82
CA GLU A 186 41.73 29.38 16.67
C GLU A 186 41.92 28.62 15.35
N VAL A 187 43.07 27.96 15.17
CA VAL A 187 43.30 27.09 14.01
C VAL A 187 42.32 25.93 14.00
N ARG A 188 42.07 25.28 15.15
CA ARG A 188 41.08 24.21 15.24
C ARG A 188 39.68 24.70 14.87
N LYS A 189 39.29 25.89 15.33
CA LYS A 189 38.01 26.53 15.00
C LYS A 189 37.86 26.72 13.49
N LEU A 190 38.87 27.30 12.83
CA LEU A 190 38.87 27.50 11.38
C LEU A 190 38.70 26.18 10.61
N LYS A 191 39.34 25.10 11.07
CA LYS A 191 39.15 23.78 10.47
C LYS A 191 37.72 23.23 10.68
N LEU A 192 37.12 23.44 11.85
CA LEU A 192 35.73 23.04 12.13
C LEU A 192 34.73 23.81 11.24
N ASP A 193 34.92 25.12 11.08
CA ASP A 193 34.08 25.96 10.20
C ASP A 193 34.18 25.51 8.74
N ALA A 194 35.40 25.24 8.27
CA ALA A 194 35.64 24.73 6.92
C ALA A 194 34.99 23.36 6.71
N PHE A 195 35.09 22.47 7.70
CA PHE A 195 34.45 21.16 7.64
C PHE A 195 32.92 21.24 7.68
N MET A 196 32.36 22.16 8.48
CA MET A 196 30.91 22.40 8.50
C MET A 196 30.41 22.83 7.12
N LEU A 197 31.11 23.76 6.47
CA LEU A 197 30.78 24.22 5.11
C LEU A 197 30.87 23.05 4.10
N ASP A 198 31.96 22.29 4.13
CA ASP A 198 32.15 21.10 3.27
C ASP A 198 31.02 20.09 3.44
N LEU A 199 30.63 19.81 4.69
CA LEU A 199 29.54 18.89 5.01
C LEU A 199 28.20 19.39 4.47
N THR A 200 27.95 20.70 4.51
CA THR A 200 26.71 21.29 3.97
C THR A 200 26.63 21.23 2.45
N LEU A 201 27.73 21.50 1.76
CA LEU A 201 27.79 21.60 0.30
C LEU A 201 27.92 20.24 -0.41
N THR A 202 28.47 19.23 0.28
CA THR A 202 28.71 17.92 -0.31
C THR A 202 27.44 17.05 -0.28
N GLU A 203 27.13 16.45 -1.42
CA GLU A 203 26.13 15.38 -1.53
C GLU A 203 26.82 14.02 -1.31
N TYR A 204 26.19 13.17 -0.50
CA TYR A 204 26.72 11.86 -0.14
C TYR A 204 25.82 10.78 -0.73
N ALA A 205 26.43 9.74 -1.32
CA ALA A 205 25.68 8.64 -1.92
C ALA A 205 25.06 7.73 -0.84
N THR A 206 25.78 7.50 0.26
CA THR A 206 25.32 6.64 1.36
C THR A 206 25.57 7.27 2.73
N THR A 207 24.83 6.78 3.74
CA THR A 207 25.07 7.14 5.15
C THR A 207 26.43 6.66 5.67
N ALA A 208 26.98 5.59 5.09
CA ALA A 208 28.30 5.06 5.47
C ALA A 208 29.43 6.00 5.03
N ASP A 209 29.38 6.52 3.80
CA ASP A 209 30.37 7.47 3.28
C ASP A 209 30.40 8.75 4.14
N LEU A 210 29.22 9.22 4.54
CA LEU A 210 29.07 10.39 5.42
C LEU A 210 29.69 10.14 6.80
N GLN A 211 29.49 8.94 7.37
CA GLN A 211 30.07 8.54 8.66
C GLN A 211 31.59 8.45 8.61
N GLU A 212 32.13 7.81 7.57
CA GLU A 212 33.57 7.66 7.38
C GLU A 212 34.25 9.02 7.22
N ARG A 213 33.68 9.89 6.37
CA ARG A 213 34.17 11.26 6.17
C ARG A 213 34.16 12.05 7.48
N PHE A 214 33.08 12.00 8.24
CA PHE A 214 32.98 12.67 9.52
C PHE A 214 34.05 12.19 10.50
N HIS A 215 34.26 10.88 10.60
CA HIS A 215 35.25 10.32 11.51
C HIS A 215 36.68 10.74 11.14
N SER A 216 37.03 10.66 9.86
CA SER A 216 38.35 11.01 9.35
C SER A 216 38.68 12.49 9.57
N GLU A 217 37.75 13.39 9.27
CA GLU A 217 37.97 14.83 9.42
C GLU A 217 38.06 15.24 10.89
N ILE A 218 37.18 14.73 11.76
CA ILE A 218 37.28 15.00 13.20
C ILE A 218 38.61 14.49 13.77
N GLN A 219 39.10 13.32 13.36
CA GLN A 219 40.43 12.87 13.78
C GLN A 219 41.54 13.83 13.33
N THR A 220 41.48 14.33 12.09
CA THR A 220 42.48 15.25 11.55
C THR A 220 42.47 16.63 12.22
N ILE A 221 41.29 17.08 12.67
CA ILE A 221 41.12 18.34 13.40
C ILE A 221 41.62 18.23 14.85
N TYR A 222 41.53 17.02 15.42
CA TYR A 222 41.85 16.78 16.83
C TYR A 222 43.20 16.09 17.09
N ALA A 223 43.88 15.59 16.06
CA ALA A 223 45.27 15.12 16.09
C ALA A 223 46.26 16.27 16.23
#